data_AF-R9PUH8-F1
#
_entry.id   AF-R9PUH8-F1
#
_cell.length_a   1.000
_cell.length_b   1.000
_cell.length_c   1.000
_cell.angle_alpha   90.00
_cell.angle_beta   90.00
_cell.angle_gamma   90.00
#
_symmetry.space_group_name_H-M   'P 1'
#
loop_
_entity.id
_entity.type
_entity.pdbx_description
1 polymer ?
#
loop_
_entity_poly.entity_id
_entity_poly.type
_entity_poly.pdbx_seq_one_letter_code
_entity_poly.pdbx_strand_id
1 'polypeptide(L)' 'MVRFFLLPLLLTILWTLFLFHYGLSFKQGLKGYYWIIGISSALIGFFSLMIWLTH' A
#
# COMPACT_ATOMS: atom_id res chain seq x y z
N MET A 1 -10.84 16.03 0.60
CA MET A 1 -9.38 15.74 0.68
C MET A 1 -9.04 14.31 1.16
N VAL A 2 -9.97 13.34 1.20
CA VAL A 2 -9.72 11.97 1.76
C VAL A 2 -9.56 10.87 0.68
N ARG A 3 -9.62 11.23 -0.62
CA ARG A 3 -9.72 10.23 -1.70
C ARG A 3 -8.46 9.36 -1.89
N PHE A 4 -7.29 9.83 -1.45
CA PHE A 4 -6.03 9.07 -1.57
C PHE A 4 -5.86 7.97 -0.50
N PHE A 5 -6.65 7.98 0.57
CA PHE A 5 -6.57 6.93 1.60
C PHE A 5 -7.21 5.61 1.16
N LEU A 6 -8.07 5.66 0.13
CA LEU A 6 -8.72 4.48 -0.43
C LEU A 6 -7.79 3.66 -1.32
N LEU A 7 -6.72 4.25 -1.87
CA LEU A 7 -5.74 3.57 -2.72
C LEU A 7 -5.08 2.37 -2.04
N PRO A 8 -4.47 2.50 -0.84
CA PRO A 8 -3.87 1.35 -0.16
C PRO A 8 -4.93 0.33 0.25
N LEU A 9 -6.16 0.76 0.54
CA LEU A 9 -7.27 -0.11 0.90
C LEU A 9 -7.76 -0.95 -0.30
N LEU A 10 -7.83 -0.34 -1.48
CA LEU A 10 -8.08 -1.06 -2.73
C LEU A 10 -6.95 -2.02 -3.07
N LEU A 11 -5.69 -1.60 -2.90
CA LEU A 11 -4.51 -2.44 -3.16
C LEU A 11 -4.47 -3.66 -2.23
N THR A 12 -4.80 -3.49 -0.95
CA THR A 12 -4.86 -4.62 -0.01
C THR A 12 -6.00 -5.57 -0.36
N ILE A 13 -7.20 -5.08 -0.69
CA ILE A 13 -8.32 -5.93 -1.12
C ILE A 13 -7.94 -6.73 -2.37
N LEU A 14 -7.33 -6.08 -3.37
CA LEU A 14 -6.90 -6.73 -4.61
C LEU A 14 -5.86 -7.83 -4.35
N TRP A 15 -4.87 -7.55 -3.49
CA TRP A 15 -3.84 -8.50 -3.11
C TRP A 15 -4.41 -9.70 -2.31
N THR A 16 -5.38 -9.43 -1.44
CA THR A 16 -6.07 -10.48 -0.68
C THR A 16 -6.86 -11.40 -1.62
N LEU A 17 -7.60 -10.82 -2.58
CA LEU A 17 -8.32 -11.57 -3.62
C LEU A 17 -7.37 -12.42 -4.47
N PHE A 18 -6.20 -11.87 -4.84
CA PHE A 18 -5.19 -12.60 -5.60
C PHE A 18 -4.68 -13.82 -4.82
N LEU A 19 -4.35 -13.66 -3.53
CA LEU A 19 -3.92 -14.77 -2.69
C LEU A 19 -5.00 -15.84 -2.54
N PHE A 20 -6.26 -15.41 -2.39
CA PHE A 20 -7.39 -16.32 -2.26
C PHE A 20 -7.67 -17.10 -3.55
N HIS A 21 -7.58 -16.45 -4.70
CA HIS A 21 -7.78 -17.08 -6.01
C HIS A 21 -6.72 -18.14 -6.32
N TYR A 22 -5.46 -17.89 -5.91
CA TYR A 22 -4.35 -18.83 -6.11
C TYR A 22 -4.20 -19.85 -4.97
N GLY A 23 -5.05 -19.81 -3.94
CA GLY A 23 -4.94 -20.71 -2.77
C GLY A 23 -3.64 -20.55 -1.98
N LEU A 24 -2.96 -19.41 -2.12
CA LEU A 24 -1.69 -19.13 -1.46
C LEU A 24 -1.93 -18.85 0.02
N SER A 25 -1.12 -19.45 0.88
CA SER A 25 -1.21 -19.22 2.32
C SER A 25 -0.92 -17.75 2.64
N PHE A 26 -1.67 -17.18 3.59
CA PHE A 26 -1.47 -15.81 4.09
C PHE A 26 0.00 -15.50 4.43
N LYS A 27 0.76 -16.51 4.90
CA LYS A 27 2.19 -16.38 5.22
C LYS A 27 3.05 -16.08 3.99
N GLN A 28 2.71 -16.61 2.82
CA GLN A 28 3.42 -16.32 1.57
C GLN A 28 3.01 -14.94 1.01
N GLY A 29 1.77 -14.53 1.26
CA GLY A 29 1.23 -13.24 0.83
C GLY A 29 1.71 -12.02 1.61
N LEU A 30 2.27 -12.20 2.81
CA LEU A 30 2.80 -11.12 3.66
C LEU A 30 3.77 -10.21 2.92
N LYS A 31 4.61 -10.76 2.03
CA LYS A 31 5.58 -10.00 1.25
C LYS A 31 4.93 -8.91 0.40
N GLY A 32 3.75 -9.17 -0.17
CA GLY A 32 3.03 -8.16 -0.95
C GLY A 32 2.42 -7.06 -0.08
N TYR A 33 1.91 -7.39 1.11
CA TYR A 33 1.48 -6.37 2.07
C TYR A 33 2.62 -5.44 2.49
N TYR A 34 3.83 -5.99 2.71
CA TYR A 34 5.02 -5.17 2.98
C TYR A 34 5.35 -4.22 1.81
N TRP A 35 5.18 -4.66 0.56
CA TRP A 35 5.34 -3.80 -0.61
C TRP A 35 4.30 -2.68 -0.66
N ILE A 36 3.03 -3.00 -0.38
CA ILE A 36 1.94 -2.00 -0.35
C ILE A 36 2.22 -0.95 0.72
N ILE A 37 2.60 -1.39 1.93
CA ILE A 37 2.95 -0.50 3.03
C ILE A 37 4.19 0.34 2.69
N GLY A 38 5.24 -0.28 2.15
CA GLY A 38 6.48 0.39 1.80
C GLY A 38 6.31 1.46 0.71
N ILE A 39 5.56 1.18 -0.34
CA ILE A 39 5.25 2.18 -1.39
C ILE A 39 4.40 3.31 -0.82
N SER A 40 3.39 2.98 -0.01
CA SER A 40 2.52 3.99 0.61
C SER A 40 3.28 4.89 1.56
N SER A 41 4.15 4.33 2.41
CA SER A 41 4.97 5.10 3.35
C SER A 41 6.04 5.93 2.62
N ALA A 42 6.64 5.40 1.56
CA ALA A 42 7.58 6.15 0.72
C ALA A 42 6.90 7.36 0.07
N LEU A 43 5.69 7.20 -0.48
CA LEU A 43 4.89 8.29 -1.04
C LEU A 43 4.55 9.35 0.01
N ILE A 44 4.10 8.93 1.19
CA ILE A 44 3.80 9.86 2.30
C ILE A 44 5.05 10.62 2.72
N GLY A 45 6.18 9.93 2.89
CA GLY A 45 7.47 10.55 3.24
C GLY A 45 7.93 11.54 2.17
N PHE A 46 7.84 11.15 0.88
CA PHE A 46 8.19 12.01 -0.24
C PHE A 46 7.34 13.27 -0.29
N PHE A 47 6.01 13.14 -0.21
CA PHE A 47 5.11 14.30 -0.22
C PHE A 47 5.29 15.18 1.02
N SER A 48 5.50 14.59 2.20
CA SER A 48 5.80 15.34 3.42
C SER A 48 7.08 16.16 3.28
N LEU A 49 8.14 15.55 2.71
CA LEU A 49 9.41 16.20 2.47
C LEU A 49 9.28 17.32 1.42
N MET A 50 8.53 17.07 0.34
CA MET A 50 8.23 18.08 -0.68
C MET A 50 7.49 19.28 -0.09
N ILE A 51 6.49 19.05 0.78
CA ILE A 51 5.78 20.14 1.47
C ILE A 51 6.75 20.95 2.30
N TRP A 52 7.63 20.28 3.07
CA TRP A 52 8.63 20.96 3.89
C TRP A 52 9.63 21.76 3.06
N LEU A 53 10.07 21.24 1.91
CA LEU A 53 11.01 21.93 1.00
C LEU A 53 10.38 23.12 0.27
N THR A 54 9.07 23.08 0.05
CA THR A 54 8.34 24.11 -0.72
C THR A 54 7.76 25.21 0.19
N HIS A 55 7.93 25.09 1.50
CA HIS A 55 7.46 26.03 2.51
C HIS A 55 8.59 26.93 3.02
#